data_AF-A0A3G4RXB1-F1
#
_entry.id   AF-A0A3G4RXB1-F1
#
_cell.length_a   1.000
_cell.length_b   1.000
_cell.length_c   1.000
_cell.angle_alpha   90.00
_cell.angle_beta   90.00
_cell.angle_gamma   90.00
#
_symmetry.space_group_name_H-M   'P 1'
#
loop_
_entity.id
_entity.type
_entity.pdbx_description
1 polymer ?
#
loop_
_entity_poly.entity_id
_entity_poly.type
_entity_poly.pdbx_seq_one_letter_code
_entity_poly.pdbx_strand_id
1 'polypeptide(L)'
;MYIGTEEQRKKRLKELEKLNKESESDPKNNGPFTQVYQKGWERIRELSKDKQGVVAIPLYSFLAEHIDPSCGAVVADQQFLADKIGC
;
A
#
# COMPACT_ATOMS: atom_id res chain seq x y z
N MET A 1 19.36 1.30 9.08
CA MET A 1 18.11 0.64 8.67
C MET A 1 17.46 0.05 9.91
N TYR A 2 16.36 0.63 10.39
CA TYR A 2 15.57 -0.01 11.45
C TYR A 2 14.65 -1.02 10.79
N ILE A 3 15.13 -2.26 10.67
CA ILE A 3 14.32 -3.39 10.25
C ILE A 3 13.50 -3.76 11.48
N GLY A 4 12.17 -3.66 11.41
CA GLY A 4 11.29 -4.02 12.52
C GLY A 4 11.61 -5.41 13.08
N THR A 5 11.47 -5.58 14.40
CA THR A 5 11.88 -6.82 15.07
C THR A 5 11.08 -8.02 14.55
N GLU A 6 11.67 -9.22 14.59
CA GLU A 6 11.01 -10.47 14.16
C GLU A 6 9.64 -10.68 14.84
N GLU A 7 9.49 -10.22 16.08
CA GLU A 7 8.23 -10.26 16.81
C GLU A 7 7.16 -9.33 16.23
N GLN A 8 7.54 -8.12 15.83
CA GLN A 8 6.61 -7.18 15.17
C GLN A 8 6.13 -7.75 13.83
N ARG A 9 7.03 -8.39 13.07
CA ARG A 9 6.68 -9.06 11.81
C ARG A 9 5.70 -10.22 12.05
N LYS A 10 5.98 -11.09 13.02
CA LYS A 10 5.10 -12.23 13.36
C LYS A 10 3.73 -11.78 13.87
N LYS A 11 3.67 -10.71 14.69
CA LYS A 11 2.41 -10.16 15.17
C LYS A 11 1.58 -9.61 14.01
N ARG A 12 2.21 -8.88 13.10
CA ARG A 12 1.55 -8.34 11.90
C ARG A 12 1.09 -9.42 10.95
N LEU A 13 1.89 -10.47 10.73
CA LEU A 13 1.50 -11.66 9.97
C LEU A 13 0.24 -12.33 10.54
N LYS A 14 0.16 -12.50 11.87
CA LYS A 14 -1.05 -13.05 12.53
C LYS A 14 -2.26 -12.14 12.40
N GLU A 15 -2.07 -10.83 12.51
CA GLU A 15 -3.15 -9.85 12.30
C GLU A 15 -3.64 -9.87 10.84
N LEU A 16 -2.73 -10.03 9.88
CA LEU A 16 -3.05 -10.17 8.46
C LEU A 16 -3.75 -11.49 8.16
N GLU A 17 -3.30 -12.61 8.72
CA GLU A 17 -4.00 -13.89 8.58
C GLU A 17 -5.42 -13.82 9.14
N LYS A 18 -5.61 -13.09 10.24
CA LYS A 18 -6.94 -12.86 10.82
C LYS A 18 -7.80 -11.98 9.92
N LEU A 19 -7.26 -10.87 9.41
CA LEU A 19 -7.94 -10.01 8.43
C LEU A 19 -8.24 -10.74 7.12
N ASN A 20 -7.34 -11.62 6.67
CA ASN A 20 -7.50 -12.40 5.44
C ASN A 20 -8.57 -13.48 5.60
N LYS A 21 -8.62 -14.16 6.74
CA LYS A 21 -9.70 -15.10 7.09
C LYS A 21 -11.05 -14.40 7.26
N GLU A 22 -11.05 -13.19 7.82
CA GLU A 22 -12.25 -12.34 7.89
C GLU A 22 -12.69 -11.90 6.48
N SER A 23 -11.76 -11.59 5.57
CA SER A 23 -12.08 -11.26 4.17
C SER A 23 -12.45 -12.46 3.29
N GLU A 24 -11.96 -13.67 3.59
CA GLU A 24 -12.35 -14.91 2.90
C GLU A 24 -13.83 -15.28 3.15
N SER A 25 -14.44 -14.74 4.22
CA SER A 25 -15.87 -14.89 4.50
C SER A 25 -16.76 -13.84 3.82
N ASP A 26 -16.15 -12.81 3.22
CA ASP A 26 -16.85 -11.80 2.42
C ASP A 26 -16.83 -12.22 0.92
N PRO A 27 -17.96 -12.15 0.18
CA PRO A 27 -18.05 -12.53 -1.23
C PRO A 27 -17.32 -11.56 -2.19
N LYS A 28 -16.30 -10.84 -1.71
CA LYS A 28 -15.55 -9.81 -2.45
C LYS A 28 -14.25 -10.39 -3.00
N ASN A 29 -14.39 -11.30 -3.95
CA ASN A 29 -13.35 -11.47 -4.97
C ASN A 29 -13.29 -10.14 -5.75
N ASN A 30 -12.35 -9.26 -5.42
CA ASN A 30 -12.21 -7.95 -6.04
C ASN A 30 -11.70 -8.02 -7.50
N GLY A 31 -11.69 -9.20 -8.14
CA GLY A 31 -11.32 -9.33 -9.55
C GLY A 31 -9.97 -8.67 -9.86
N PRO A 32 -9.83 -7.91 -10.96
CA PRO A 32 -8.60 -7.22 -11.32
C PRO A 32 -8.31 -5.95 -10.47
N PHE A 33 -9.08 -5.70 -9.41
CA PHE A 33 -8.97 -4.47 -8.62
C PHE A 33 -8.17 -4.68 -7.33
N THR A 34 -7.14 -3.84 -7.15
CA THR A 34 -6.40 -3.75 -5.90
C THR A 34 -7.24 -3.08 -4.82
N GLN A 35 -7.39 -3.75 -3.67
CA GLN A 35 -8.15 -3.21 -2.55
C GLN A 35 -7.36 -2.09 -1.85
N VAL A 36 -7.87 -0.86 -1.95
CA VAL A 36 -7.32 0.29 -1.22
C VAL A 36 -8.20 0.58 0.01
N TYR A 37 -7.60 0.57 1.20
CA TYR A 37 -8.30 0.89 2.45
C TYR A 37 -8.84 2.33 2.45
N GLN A 38 -9.91 2.59 3.23
CA GLN A 38 -10.56 3.91 3.29
C GLN A 38 -9.59 5.06 3.56
N LYS A 39 -8.61 4.88 4.45
CA LYS A 39 -7.55 5.86 4.74
C LYS A 39 -6.69 6.19 3.52
N GLY A 40 -6.48 5.23 2.63
CA GLY A 40 -5.76 5.45 1.39
C GLY A 40 -6.50 6.39 0.45
N TRP A 41 -7.81 6.23 0.35
CA TRP A 41 -8.67 7.15 -0.41
C TRP A 41 -8.76 8.54 0.23
N GLU A 42 -8.77 8.63 1.55
CA GLU A 42 -8.70 9.91 2.27
C GLU A 42 -7.41 10.66 1.92
N ARG A 43 -6.28 9.95 1.89
CA ARG A 43 -4.98 10.54 1.53
C ARG A 43 -4.95 11.03 0.08
N ILE A 44 -5.48 10.27 -0.87
CA ILE A 44 -5.58 10.71 -2.27
C ILE A 44 -6.42 11.99 -2.39
N ARG A 45 -7.57 12.06 -1.70
CA ARG A 45 -8.44 13.25 -1.67
C ARG A 45 -7.78 14.46 -1.01
N GLU A 46 -6.87 14.24 -0.06
CA GLU A 46 -6.10 15.30 0.57
C GLU A 46 -5.05 15.85 -0.40
N LEU A 47 -4.26 14.95 -1.01
CA LEU A 47 -3.24 15.29 -2.00
C LEU A 47 -3.82 16.02 -3.23
N SER A 48 -5.06 15.69 -3.62
CA SER A 48 -5.72 16.33 -4.76
C SER A 48 -6.12 17.79 -4.54
N LYS A 49 -6.07 18.30 -3.30
CA LYS A 49 -6.47 19.69 -2.98
C LYS A 49 -5.41 20.73 -3.34
N ASP A 50 -4.14 20.31 -3.43
CA ASP A 50 -3.01 21.20 -3.68
C ASP A 50 -2.28 20.81 -4.98
N LYS A 51 -1.82 21.82 -5.73
CA LYS A 51 -1.07 21.61 -6.99
C LYS A 51 0.22 20.82 -6.78
N GLN A 52 0.88 21.00 -5.63
CA GLN A 52 2.07 20.23 -5.26
C GLN A 52 1.71 18.84 -4.73
N GLY A 53 0.53 18.66 -4.15
CA GLY A 53 0.05 17.35 -3.71
C GLY A 53 -0.30 16.43 -4.88
N VAL A 54 -0.88 16.98 -5.96
CA VAL A 54 -1.30 16.20 -7.14
C VAL A 54 -0.14 15.45 -7.78
N VAL A 55 1.07 16.02 -7.82
CA VAL A 55 2.25 15.34 -8.41
C VAL A 55 2.71 14.13 -7.60
N ALA A 56 2.34 14.03 -6.33
CA ALA A 56 2.68 12.90 -5.47
C ALA A 56 1.67 11.74 -5.58
N ILE A 57 0.49 11.96 -6.20
CA ILE A 57 -0.55 10.93 -6.32
C ILE A 57 -0.07 9.70 -7.09
N PRO A 58 0.59 9.82 -8.26
CA PRO A 58 1.06 8.64 -9.00
C PRO A 58 2.02 7.78 -8.17
N LEU A 59 2.98 8.42 -7.49
CA LEU A 59 3.92 7.72 -6.61
C LEU A 59 3.21 7.06 -5.44
N TYR A 60 2.30 7.78 -4.77
CA TYR A 60 1.55 7.25 -3.64
C TYR A 60 0.71 6.03 -4.03
N SER A 61 -0.01 6.11 -5.15
CA SER A 61 -0.82 5.00 -5.67
C SER A 61 0.05 3.79 -6.02
N PHE A 62 1.17 4.01 -6.70
CA PHE A 62 2.10 2.93 -7.05
C PHE A 62 2.63 2.20 -5.81
N LEU A 63 3.02 2.94 -4.76
CA LEU A 63 3.48 2.36 -3.50
C LEU A 63 2.35 1.59 -2.78
N ALA A 64 1.13 2.13 -2.78
CA ALA A 64 -0.02 1.47 -2.17
C ALA A 64 -0.38 0.15 -2.87
N GLU A 65 -0.20 0.08 -4.19
CA GLU A 65 -0.42 -1.15 -4.97
C GLU A 65 0.62 -2.24 -4.71
N HIS A 66 1.85 -1.88 -4.38
CA HIS A 66 2.99 -2.81 -4.29
C HIS A 66 3.52 -3.00 -2.86
N ILE A 67 2.80 -2.52 -1.85
CA ILE A 67 3.22 -2.62 -0.45
C ILE A 67 3.27 -4.08 -0.01
N ASP A 68 4.43 -4.52 0.51
CA ASP A 68 4.55 -5.86 1.08
C ASP A 68 3.63 -5.94 2.31
N PRO A 69 2.64 -6.85 2.32
CA PRO A 69 1.71 -6.95 3.44
C PRO A 69 2.42 -7.32 4.74
N SER A 70 3.44 -8.19 4.70
CA SER A 70 4.14 -8.73 5.88
C SER A 70 4.91 -7.68 6.66
N CYS A 71 5.52 -6.71 5.97
CA CYS A 71 6.38 -5.70 6.59
C CYS A 71 5.92 -4.25 6.40
N GLY A 72 4.92 -4.00 5.54
CA GLY A 72 4.39 -2.66 5.29
C GLY A 72 5.40 -1.73 4.59
N ALA A 73 6.33 -2.30 3.82
CA ALA A 73 7.37 -1.55 3.13
C ALA A 73 7.39 -1.88 1.64
N VAL A 74 7.90 -0.94 0.84
CA VAL A 74 8.23 -1.13 -0.57
C VAL A 74 9.70 -0.86 -0.73
N VAL A 75 10.41 -1.76 -1.41
CA VAL A 75 11.81 -1.54 -1.81
C VAL A 75 11.83 -1.49 -3.32
N ALA A 76 12.22 -0.34 -3.87
CA ALA A 76 12.32 -0.12 -5.30
C ALA A 76 13.54 0.75 -5.61
N ASP A 77 14.17 0.50 -6.75
CA ASP A 77 15.23 1.35 -7.28
C ASP A 77 14.66 2.71 -7.73
N GLN A 78 15.43 3.78 -7.59
CA GLN A 78 14.95 5.12 -7.94
C GLN A 78 14.69 5.28 -9.44
N GLN A 79 15.55 4.72 -10.29
CA GLN A 79 15.36 4.77 -11.74
C GLN A 79 14.15 3.93 -12.14
N PHE A 80 13.99 2.77 -11.52
CA PHE A 80 12.79 1.95 -11.73
C PHE A 80 11.50 2.71 -11.39
N LEU A 81 11.46 3.44 -10.27
CA LEU A 81 10.29 4.25 -9.90
C LEU A 81 10.04 5.38 -10.91
N ALA A 82 11.09 6.08 -11.33
CA ALA A 82 11.04 7.14 -12.32
C ALA A 82 10.43 6.66 -13.65
N ASP A 83 10.92 5.51 -14.15
CA ASP A 83 10.42 4.87 -15.37
C ASP A 83 8.94 4.46 -15.25
N LYS A 84 8.50 4.04 -14.06
CA LYS A 84 7.10 3.62 -13.80
C LYS A 84 6.13 4.78 -13.68
N ILE A 85 6.56 5.91 -13.13
CA ILE A 85 5.70 7.08 -12.91
C ILE A 85 5.88 8.16 -13.99
N GLY A 86 6.83 7.99 -14.91
CA GLY A 86 7.04 8.85 -16.08
C GLY A 86 7.73 10.17 -15.75
N CYS A 87 8.69 10.16 -14.81
CA CYS A 87 9.48 11.33 -14.44
C CYS A 87 10.99 11.10 -14.55
#